data_AF-A0AA36DUT6-F1
#
_entry.id   AF-A0AA36DUT6-F1
#
_cell.length_a   1.000
_cell.length_b   1.000
_cell.length_c   1.000
_cell.angle_alpha   90.00
_cell.angle_beta   90.00
_cell.angle_gamma   90.00
#
_symmetry.space_group_name_H-M   'P 1'
#
loop_
_entity.id
_entity.type
_entity.pdbx_description
1 polymer ?
#
loop_
_entity_poly.entity_id
_entity_poly.type
_entity_poly.pdbx_seq_one_letter_code
_entity_poly.pdbx_strand_id
1 'polypeptide(L)'
;MRPINSLLGLRIVLIALGLVFIRKCYEEYVRELHTNMDSLSSSSALQWENVDLENPPLTGNPLVERLRINELLAAVQYRCKEAAEISGEIETFTICSESGLVNNVFLVTGNKISSGMFEKKLGASRWTVFLPEGSELVENLEGDVEVHYLTELSDWDHWVTWDMEYAVRGRTFDLAKMDLYAPHMRSFDQPNVVRQLLQNMTAAQHLALVIDVGSESSSKTAHVIGRWYQLLYWLFFSKGYALVGASSTGLCGFETQSCKYYVSLLQMQNSQDQFRTTAPTLGLGSPEEELHRLLRYVQTSNCSVVLHPNFPAYCPESLKENARVLLISYQALLDVPMNLAKSPNFHIVTPMDVHNGINIHNYGIGHDGKNLSIDEQWKLKTLEETVDELYGDSTIDLLVIDMNGGEFSLFPELIQLANVSRFTRLSLRGHIWSEENENFRHLYWSMRQIETSGYSHKYGSVSLPRYDIVYERSH
;
A
#
# COMPACT_ATOMS: atom_id res chain seq x y z
N MET A 1 -14.05 -24.98 70.30
CA MET A 1 -14.57 -24.52 69.00
C MET A 1 -13.84 -23.24 68.62
N ARG A 2 -12.94 -23.26 67.63
CA ARG A 2 -12.27 -22.06 67.14
C ARG A 2 -13.22 -21.32 66.18
N PRO A 3 -13.38 -19.99 66.30
CA PRO A 3 -14.21 -19.24 65.38
C PRO A 3 -13.55 -19.24 64.00
N ILE A 4 -14.26 -19.77 63.01
CA ILE A 4 -13.86 -19.66 61.61
C ILE A 4 -13.90 -18.17 61.27
N ASN A 5 -12.76 -17.63 60.82
CA ASN A 5 -12.60 -16.24 60.39
C ASN A 5 -13.61 -15.92 59.27
N SER A 6 -14.76 -15.36 59.61
CA SER A 6 -15.85 -15.05 58.68
C SER A 6 -15.42 -14.10 57.56
N LEU A 7 -14.40 -13.28 57.82
CA LEU A 7 -13.78 -12.39 56.84
C LEU A 7 -13.03 -13.13 55.73
N LEU A 8 -12.42 -14.29 56.03
CA LEU A 8 -11.70 -15.08 55.03
C LEU A 8 -12.70 -15.77 54.10
N GLY A 9 -13.80 -16.31 54.65
CA GLY A 9 -14.89 -16.90 53.87
C GLY A 9 -15.53 -15.89 52.92
N LEU A 10 -15.78 -14.66 53.39
CA LEU A 10 -16.38 -13.61 52.56
C LEU A 10 -15.46 -13.17 51.40
N ARG A 11 -14.13 -13.11 51.63
CA ARG A 11 -13.14 -12.79 50.59
C ARG A 11 -13.05 -13.88 49.53
N ILE A 12 -13.10 -15.15 49.93
CA ILE A 12 -13.08 -16.28 49.00
C ILE A 12 -14.35 -16.26 48.13
N VAL A 13 -15.52 -15.98 48.72
CA VAL A 13 -16.79 -15.88 47.98
C VAL A 13 -16.77 -14.70 46.98
N LEU A 14 -16.25 -13.54 47.37
CA LEU A 14 -16.11 -12.39 46.46
C LEU A 14 -15.16 -12.67 45.29
N ILE A 15 -14.03 -13.32 45.55
CA ILE A 15 -13.08 -13.71 44.49
C ILE A 15 -13.74 -14.75 43.56
N ALA A 16 -14.44 -15.74 44.11
CA ALA A 16 -15.14 -16.75 43.31
C ALA A 16 -16.25 -16.12 42.44
N LEU A 17 -17.03 -15.18 42.98
CA LEU A 17 -18.04 -14.46 42.21
C LEU A 17 -17.42 -13.57 41.13
N GLY A 18 -16.30 -12.90 41.44
CA GLY A 18 -15.54 -12.13 40.45
C GLY A 18 -15.01 -13.00 39.31
N LEU A 19 -14.46 -14.17 39.63
CA LEU A 19 -13.98 -15.12 38.61
C LEU A 19 -15.12 -15.70 37.77
N VAL A 20 -16.28 -15.99 38.36
CA VAL A 20 -17.48 -16.43 37.62
C VAL A 20 -18.00 -15.32 36.70
N PHE A 21 -17.99 -14.08 37.16
CA PHE A 21 -18.39 -12.93 36.33
C PHE A 21 -17.43 -12.71 35.16
N ILE A 22 -16.11 -12.72 35.42
CA ILE A 22 -15.07 -12.61 34.37
C ILE A 22 -15.22 -13.75 33.36
N ARG A 23 -15.42 -14.98 33.82
CA ARG A 23 -15.62 -16.13 32.94
C ARG A 23 -16.87 -15.97 32.08
N LYS A 24 -17.97 -15.47 32.65
CA LYS A 24 -19.20 -15.25 31.91
C LYS A 24 -19.05 -14.15 30.86
N CYS A 25 -18.39 -13.04 31.20
CA CYS A 25 -18.04 -11.99 30.24
C CYS A 25 -17.11 -12.51 29.13
N TYR A 26 -16.14 -13.37 29.47
CA TYR A 26 -15.25 -14.00 28.49
C TYR A 26 -16.00 -14.97 27.57
N GLU A 27 -16.88 -15.82 28.12
CA GLU A 27 -17.72 -16.74 27.33
C GLU A 27 -18.70 -15.97 26.41
N GLU A 28 -19.24 -14.84 26.87
CA GLU A 28 -20.12 -13.98 26.06
C GLU A 28 -19.35 -13.27 24.93
N TYR A 29 -18.15 -12.76 25.23
CA TYR A 29 -17.22 -12.17 24.26
C TYR A 29 -16.76 -13.19 23.20
N VAL A 30 -16.38 -14.40 23.62
CA VAL A 30 -15.97 -15.48 22.70
C VAL A 30 -17.14 -15.97 21.85
N ARG A 31 -18.36 -16.00 22.40
CA ARG A 31 -19.56 -16.39 21.66
C ARG A 31 -19.95 -15.34 20.61
N GLU A 32 -19.87 -14.05 20.91
CA GLU A 32 -20.05 -12.97 19.93
C GLU A 32 -19.00 -13.05 18.82
N LEU A 33 -17.73 -13.30 19.17
CA LEU A 33 -16.66 -13.54 18.19
C LEU A 33 -16.96 -14.72 17.26
N HIS A 34 -17.42 -15.86 17.80
CA HIS A 34 -17.73 -17.04 16.99
C HIS A 34 -18.99 -16.86 16.12
N THR A 35 -20.05 -16.24 16.64
CA THR A 35 -21.26 -15.97 15.85
C THR A 35 -21.01 -14.95 14.74
N ASN A 36 -20.12 -13.98 14.98
CA ASN A 36 -19.66 -13.07 13.94
C ASN A 36 -18.78 -13.78 12.90
N MET A 37 -17.87 -14.68 13.30
CA MET A 37 -17.05 -15.45 12.36
C MET A 37 -17.86 -16.40 11.46
N ASP A 38 -18.88 -17.08 11.99
CA ASP A 38 -19.73 -17.97 11.19
C ASP A 38 -20.56 -17.20 10.15
N SER A 39 -20.95 -15.95 10.44
CA SER A 39 -21.63 -15.06 9.48
C SER A 39 -20.68 -14.39 8.47
N LEU A 40 -19.39 -14.23 8.81
CA LEU A 40 -18.32 -13.83 7.89
C LEU A 40 -18.00 -14.93 6.87
N SER A 41 -18.09 -16.21 7.24
CA SER A 41 -17.82 -17.33 6.33
C SER A 41 -18.80 -17.44 5.15
N SER A 42 -19.99 -16.83 5.27
CA SER A 42 -21.06 -16.91 4.27
C SER A 42 -21.43 -15.57 3.61
N SER A 43 -20.94 -14.43 4.11
CA SER A 43 -21.27 -13.11 3.56
C SER A 43 -20.13 -12.55 2.70
N SER A 44 -20.27 -12.80 1.39
CA SER A 44 -19.46 -12.31 0.27
C SER A 44 -18.05 -12.90 0.14
N ALA A 45 -17.98 -14.18 -0.26
CA ALA A 45 -16.81 -14.67 -0.98
C ALA A 45 -16.61 -13.77 -2.22
N LEU A 46 -15.61 -12.88 -2.17
CA LEU A 46 -15.22 -12.05 -3.30
C LEU A 46 -15.03 -12.97 -4.52
N GLN A 47 -15.75 -12.71 -5.61
CA GLN A 47 -15.54 -13.43 -6.86
C GLN A 47 -14.24 -12.92 -7.50
N TRP A 48 -13.13 -13.56 -7.13
CA TRP A 48 -11.76 -13.18 -7.50
C TRP A 48 -11.54 -12.96 -9.00
N GLU A 49 -12.27 -13.69 -9.85
CA GLU A 49 -12.19 -13.59 -11.31
C GLU A 49 -12.53 -12.19 -11.84
N ASN A 50 -13.33 -11.42 -11.10
CA ASN A 50 -13.83 -10.09 -11.50
C ASN A 50 -13.38 -8.96 -10.56
N VAL A 51 -12.48 -9.23 -9.61
CA VAL A 51 -11.98 -8.19 -8.70
C VAL A 51 -11.03 -7.28 -9.47
N ASP A 52 -11.38 -5.99 -9.51
CA ASP A 52 -10.46 -4.93 -9.89
C ASP A 52 -9.51 -4.66 -8.70
N LEU A 53 -8.22 -4.88 -8.92
CA LEU A 53 -7.18 -4.79 -7.88
C LEU A 53 -6.88 -3.35 -7.46
N GLU A 54 -7.24 -2.37 -8.29
CA GLU A 54 -7.01 -0.93 -8.03
C GLU A 54 -8.29 -0.23 -7.59
N ASN A 55 -9.46 -0.80 -7.89
CA ASN A 55 -10.76 -0.31 -7.46
C ASN A 55 -11.62 -1.45 -6.88
N PRO A 56 -11.30 -1.92 -5.66
CA PRO A 56 -11.92 -3.09 -5.09
C PRO A 56 -13.44 -2.88 -4.84
N PRO A 57 -14.27 -3.92 -5.00
CA PRO A 57 -15.72 -3.78 -4.92
C PRO A 57 -16.20 -3.50 -3.49
N LEU A 58 -17.42 -2.96 -3.41
CA LEU A 58 -18.17 -2.86 -2.16
C LEU A 58 -18.71 -4.24 -1.79
N THR A 59 -18.63 -4.61 -0.51
CA THR A 59 -19.17 -5.89 0.02
C THR A 59 -20.62 -5.75 0.47
N GLY A 60 -21.04 -4.53 0.81
CA GLY A 60 -22.37 -4.25 1.36
C GLY A 60 -22.55 -4.71 2.81
N ASN A 61 -21.53 -5.34 3.42
CA ASN A 61 -21.54 -5.74 4.82
C ASN A 61 -20.77 -4.69 5.66
N PRO A 62 -21.43 -3.99 6.60
CA PRO A 62 -20.79 -2.92 7.38
C PRO A 62 -19.62 -3.42 8.23
N LEU A 63 -19.72 -4.62 8.80
CA LEU A 63 -18.64 -5.20 9.59
C LEU A 63 -17.41 -5.48 8.73
N VAL A 64 -17.61 -6.09 7.54
CA VAL A 64 -16.52 -6.38 6.61
C VAL A 64 -15.86 -5.09 6.13
N GLU A 65 -16.63 -4.06 5.76
CA GLU A 65 -16.06 -2.77 5.33
C GLU A 65 -15.29 -2.08 6.47
N ARG A 66 -15.75 -2.16 7.72
CA ARG A 66 -15.00 -1.66 8.90
C ARG A 66 -13.67 -2.39 9.07
N LEU A 67 -13.67 -3.71 8.93
CA LEU A 67 -12.44 -4.50 9.04
C LEU A 67 -11.47 -4.15 7.90
N ARG A 68 -11.95 -4.04 6.66
CA ARG A 68 -11.11 -3.65 5.50
C ARG A 68 -10.45 -2.29 5.69
N ILE A 69 -11.20 -1.28 6.15
CA ILE A 69 -10.62 0.05 6.38
C ILE A 69 -9.63 0.02 7.56
N ASN A 70 -9.91 -0.74 8.63
CA ASN A 70 -8.97 -0.90 9.74
C ASN A 70 -7.67 -1.56 9.30
N GLU A 71 -7.73 -2.66 8.54
CA GLU A 71 -6.54 -3.36 8.04
C GLU A 71 -5.72 -2.52 7.06
N LEU A 72 -6.38 -1.70 6.23
CA LEU A 72 -5.69 -0.75 5.37
C LEU A 72 -4.99 0.33 6.20
N LEU A 73 -5.68 0.92 7.18
CA LEU A 73 -5.16 2.02 8.00
C LEU A 73 -4.10 1.57 9.01
N ALA A 74 -4.10 0.30 9.41
CA ALA A 74 -3.07 -0.30 10.26
C ALA A 74 -1.76 -0.56 9.49
N ALA A 75 -1.83 -0.76 8.18
CA ALA A 75 -0.68 -1.08 7.33
C ALA A 75 -0.09 0.19 6.70
N VAL A 76 0.89 0.79 7.37
CA VAL A 76 1.67 1.91 6.82
C VAL A 76 2.28 1.53 5.47
N GLN A 77 2.00 2.34 4.45
CA GLN A 77 2.43 2.11 3.07
C GLN A 77 3.77 2.77 2.79
N TYR A 78 4.05 3.91 3.43
CA TYR A 78 5.31 4.64 3.28
C TYR A 78 5.90 4.98 4.64
N ARG A 79 7.16 4.61 4.86
CA ARG A 79 7.90 4.91 6.10
C ARG A 79 8.79 6.14 5.90
N CYS A 80 8.42 7.27 6.49
CA CYS A 80 9.25 8.49 6.49
C CYS A 80 10.65 8.19 7.08
N LYS A 81 11.72 8.86 6.60
CA LYS A 81 13.02 8.83 7.35
C LYS A 81 12.88 9.56 8.68
N GLU A 82 12.21 10.70 8.62
CA GLU A 82 11.92 11.56 9.76
C GLU A 82 10.42 11.84 9.78
N ALA A 83 9.73 11.32 10.80
CA ALA A 83 8.31 11.53 11.02
C ALA A 83 8.12 12.42 12.25
N ALA A 84 7.24 13.41 12.13
CA ALA A 84 6.77 14.22 13.23
C ALA A 84 5.28 13.93 13.47
N GLU A 85 4.91 13.57 14.69
CA GLU A 85 3.52 13.51 15.10
C GLU A 85 3.08 14.89 15.58
N ILE A 86 2.10 15.47 14.90
CA ILE A 86 1.45 16.71 15.32
C ILE A 86 0.10 16.32 15.91
N SER A 87 0.04 16.36 17.24
CA SER A 87 -1.17 16.09 18.02
C SER A 87 -1.90 17.38 18.37
N GLY A 88 -3.21 17.41 18.16
CA GLY A 88 -4.14 18.33 18.80
C GLY A 88 -4.56 17.80 20.18
N GLU A 89 -5.79 18.11 20.61
CA GLU A 89 -6.37 17.54 21.83
C GLU A 89 -6.91 16.12 21.62
N ILE A 90 -7.43 15.85 20.42
CA ILE A 90 -8.10 14.59 20.05
C ILE A 90 -7.50 14.02 18.76
N GLU A 91 -7.15 14.89 17.82
CA GLU A 91 -6.59 14.52 16.53
C GLU A 91 -5.08 14.33 16.58
N THR A 92 -4.55 13.32 15.89
CA THR A 92 -3.10 13.12 15.72
C THR A 92 -2.82 12.78 14.27
N PHE A 93 -1.97 13.60 13.64
CA PHE A 93 -1.51 13.40 12.28
C PHE A 93 0.01 13.23 12.24
N THR A 94 0.48 12.43 11.28
CA THR A 94 1.90 12.18 11.01
C THR A 94 2.32 12.97 9.78
N ILE A 95 3.38 13.77 9.91
CA ILE A 95 3.97 14.54 8.80
C ILE A 95 5.40 14.04 8.57
N CYS A 96 5.79 13.81 7.32
CA CYS A 96 7.15 13.42 6.99
C CYS A 96 8.02 14.69 6.89
N SER A 97 8.86 14.97 7.87
CA SER A 97 9.71 16.17 7.92
C SER A 97 10.71 16.26 6.76
N GLU A 98 11.06 15.12 6.15
CA GLU A 98 11.90 15.06 4.94
C GLU A 98 11.32 15.81 3.73
N SER A 99 10.03 16.15 3.78
CA SER A 99 9.31 16.90 2.76
C SER A 99 9.51 18.42 2.83
N GLY A 100 10.09 18.95 3.91
CA GLY A 100 10.29 20.39 4.12
C GLY A 100 9.28 21.02 5.10
N LEU A 101 9.35 22.35 5.24
CA LEU A 101 8.47 23.13 6.11
C LEU A 101 7.07 23.25 5.50
N VAL A 102 6.03 23.02 6.31
CA VAL A 102 4.64 23.21 5.91
C VAL A 102 4.27 24.69 6.04
N ASN A 103 4.17 25.40 4.93
CA ASN A 103 3.90 26.84 4.90
C ASN A 103 2.52 27.19 4.36
N ASN A 104 2.11 26.55 3.26
CA ASN A 104 0.87 26.81 2.55
C ASN A 104 -0.14 25.68 2.80
N VAL A 105 -1.21 25.99 3.52
CA VAL A 105 -2.18 24.99 4.01
C VAL A 105 -3.57 25.25 3.44
N PHE A 106 -4.17 24.20 2.89
CA PHE A 106 -5.59 24.17 2.59
C PHE A 106 -6.33 23.49 3.74
N LEU A 107 -7.36 24.13 4.27
CA LEU A 107 -8.19 23.57 5.34
C LEU A 107 -9.66 23.66 4.97
N VAL A 108 -10.37 22.53 5.02
CA VAL A 108 -11.83 22.50 4.95
C VAL A 108 -12.34 21.80 6.20
N THR A 109 -13.24 22.46 6.93
CA THR A 109 -13.93 21.84 8.06
C THR A 109 -15.42 22.14 8.05
N GLY A 110 -16.24 21.14 8.35
CA GLY A 110 -17.66 21.32 8.66
C GLY A 110 -17.92 21.54 10.16
N ASN A 111 -16.87 21.45 10.98
CA ASN A 111 -16.98 21.54 12.43
C ASN A 111 -16.82 22.99 12.91
N LYS A 112 -17.78 23.47 13.71
CA LYS A 112 -17.75 24.79 14.35
C LYS A 112 -16.84 24.84 15.58
N ILE A 113 -16.63 23.68 16.22
CA ILE A 113 -15.92 23.56 17.49
C ILE A 113 -14.64 22.77 17.23
N SER A 114 -13.58 23.48 16.83
CA SER A 114 -12.22 22.94 16.73
C SER A 114 -11.32 23.70 17.69
N SER A 115 -10.47 22.99 18.43
CA SER A 115 -9.52 23.64 19.35
C SER A 115 -8.39 24.38 18.65
N GLY A 116 -8.22 24.19 17.32
CA GLY A 116 -7.18 24.84 16.53
C GLY A 116 -5.74 24.44 16.91
N MET A 117 -5.58 23.48 17.82
CA MET A 117 -4.28 23.12 18.40
C MET A 117 -3.35 22.45 17.38
N PHE A 118 -3.90 21.65 16.47
CA PHE A 118 -3.14 21.09 15.37
C PHE A 118 -2.64 22.20 14.45
N GLU A 119 -3.52 23.10 14.03
CA GLU A 119 -3.22 24.20 13.11
C GLU A 119 -2.16 25.13 13.70
N LYS A 120 -2.28 25.44 15.00
CA LYS A 120 -1.30 26.24 15.73
C LYS A 120 0.07 25.55 15.80
N LYS A 121 0.12 24.25 16.06
CA LYS A 121 1.39 23.50 16.12
C LYS A 121 2.03 23.31 14.74
N LEU A 122 1.23 23.33 13.67
CA LEU A 122 1.73 23.23 12.31
C LEU A 122 2.63 24.42 11.93
N GLY A 123 2.35 25.61 12.50
CA GLY A 123 3.17 26.81 12.31
C GLY A 123 3.18 27.33 10.88
N ALA A 124 2.12 27.04 10.11
CA ALA A 124 1.99 27.50 8.73
C ALA A 124 1.78 29.01 8.64
N SER A 125 2.25 29.60 7.54
CA SER A 125 2.26 31.04 7.31
C SER A 125 1.17 31.51 6.35
N ARG A 126 0.58 30.61 5.57
CA ARG A 126 -0.47 30.90 4.58
C ARG A 126 -1.57 29.85 4.65
N TRP A 127 -2.80 30.31 4.69
CA TRP A 127 -3.98 29.46 4.87
C TRP A 127 -5.05 29.82 3.84
N THR A 128 -5.60 28.81 3.17
CA THR A 128 -6.88 28.91 2.46
C THR A 128 -7.89 28.03 3.19
N VAL A 129 -8.89 28.65 3.80
CA VAL A 129 -9.74 28.02 4.81
C VAL A 129 -11.21 28.09 4.42
N PHE A 130 -11.89 26.95 4.46
CA PHE A 130 -13.33 26.82 4.33
C PHE A 130 -13.91 26.30 5.65
N LEU A 131 -14.78 27.10 6.28
CA LEU A 131 -15.36 26.76 7.58
C LEU A 131 -16.75 27.36 7.79
N PRO A 132 -17.55 26.84 8.74
CA PRO A 132 -18.87 27.39 8.99
C PRO A 132 -18.77 28.75 9.69
N GLU A 133 -19.75 29.63 9.47
CA GLU A 133 -19.81 30.93 10.14
C GLU A 133 -19.84 30.76 11.68
N GLY A 134 -19.05 31.61 12.36
CA GLY A 134 -18.90 31.58 13.82
C GLY A 134 -17.90 30.55 14.35
N SER A 135 -17.07 29.92 13.50
CA SER A 135 -15.99 29.04 13.95
C SER A 135 -14.88 29.81 14.65
N GLU A 136 -14.49 29.34 15.85
CA GLU A 136 -13.37 29.89 16.64
C GLU A 136 -12.00 29.54 16.03
N LEU A 137 -11.96 28.64 15.04
CA LEU A 137 -10.70 28.22 14.41
C LEU A 137 -9.93 29.39 13.80
N VAL A 138 -10.62 30.36 13.19
CA VAL A 138 -10.00 31.53 12.53
C VAL A 138 -9.14 32.33 13.50
N GLU A 139 -9.57 32.46 14.76
CA GLU A 139 -8.85 33.23 15.78
C GLU A 139 -7.53 32.57 16.19
N ASN A 140 -7.39 31.28 15.93
CA ASN A 140 -6.21 30.48 16.28
C ASN A 140 -5.20 30.36 15.13
N LEU A 141 -5.52 30.84 13.93
CA LEU A 141 -4.63 30.78 12.77
C LEU A 141 -3.70 31.99 12.74
N GLU A 142 -2.41 31.74 12.53
CA GLU A 142 -1.39 32.77 12.37
C GLU A 142 -1.02 32.96 10.89
N GLY A 143 -0.61 34.17 10.50
CA GLY A 143 -0.13 34.47 9.14
C GLY A 143 -1.19 35.05 8.19
N ASP A 144 -1.04 34.77 6.90
CA ASP A 144 -1.94 35.21 5.83
C ASP A 144 -3.10 34.20 5.70
N VAL A 145 -4.32 34.61 6.07
CA VAL A 145 -5.48 33.72 6.14
C VAL A 145 -6.57 34.18 5.16
N GLU A 146 -6.77 33.40 4.10
CA GLU A 146 -7.88 33.52 3.15
C GLU A 146 -9.06 32.69 3.67
N VAL A 147 -10.09 33.34 4.23
CA VAL A 147 -11.27 32.67 4.80
C VAL A 147 -12.45 32.71 3.84
N HIS A 148 -13.07 31.56 3.65
CA HIS A 148 -14.31 31.35 2.91
C HIS A 148 -15.36 30.72 3.83
N TYR A 149 -16.46 31.42 4.08
CA TYR A 149 -17.52 30.91 4.96
C TYR A 149 -18.46 29.98 4.21
N LEU A 150 -18.71 28.81 4.79
CA LEU A 150 -19.67 27.81 4.32
C LEU A 150 -21.08 28.19 4.82
N THR A 151 -21.62 29.31 4.31
CA THR A 151 -22.89 29.89 4.78
C THR A 151 -24.10 28.98 4.60
N GLU A 152 -24.02 28.06 3.63
CA GLU A 152 -25.13 27.18 3.24
C GLU A 152 -25.08 25.79 3.89
N LEU A 153 -24.08 25.52 4.74
CA LEU A 153 -23.84 24.19 5.31
C LEU A 153 -25.01 23.68 6.19
N SER A 154 -25.77 24.59 6.80
CA SER A 154 -26.97 24.24 7.60
C SER A 154 -28.20 23.94 6.76
N ASP A 155 -28.24 24.45 5.53
CA ASP A 155 -29.43 24.47 4.70
C ASP A 155 -29.44 23.32 3.69
N TRP A 156 -28.29 22.66 3.49
CA TRP A 156 -28.06 21.68 2.44
C TRP A 156 -27.79 20.28 3.01
N ASP A 157 -28.43 19.27 2.42
CA ASP A 157 -28.18 17.86 2.73
C ASP A 157 -26.84 17.34 2.15
N HIS A 158 -26.09 18.17 1.43
CA HIS A 158 -24.84 17.82 0.73
C HIS A 158 -23.86 19.02 0.65
N TRP A 159 -22.58 18.72 0.42
CA TRP A 159 -21.53 19.73 0.26
C TRP A 159 -21.60 20.43 -1.11
N VAL A 160 -21.63 21.76 -1.12
CA VAL A 160 -21.47 22.58 -2.34
C VAL A 160 -19.99 22.78 -2.56
N THR A 161 -19.41 22.16 -3.58
CA THR A 161 -17.95 22.20 -3.78
C THR A 161 -17.50 23.29 -4.73
N TRP A 162 -18.39 23.98 -5.45
CA TRP A 162 -18.01 24.89 -6.53
C TRP A 162 -17.01 25.98 -6.11
N ASP A 163 -17.27 26.68 -5.01
CA ASP A 163 -16.39 27.74 -4.51
C ASP A 163 -15.05 27.19 -4.01
N MET A 164 -15.08 26.02 -3.36
CA MET A 164 -13.87 25.30 -2.95
C MET A 164 -13.03 24.88 -4.16
N GLU A 165 -13.67 24.32 -5.18
CA GLU A 165 -13.02 23.90 -6.42
C GLU A 165 -12.36 25.09 -7.12
N TYR A 166 -13.06 26.22 -7.21
CA TYR A 166 -12.49 27.45 -7.77
C TYR A 166 -11.29 27.95 -6.97
N ALA A 167 -11.36 27.90 -5.64
CA ALA A 167 -10.28 28.34 -4.77
C ALA A 167 -9.04 27.44 -4.84
N VAL A 168 -9.19 26.12 -4.97
CA VAL A 168 -8.04 25.20 -5.07
C VAL A 168 -7.50 25.04 -6.49
N ARG A 169 -8.25 25.47 -7.51
CA ARG A 169 -7.92 25.22 -8.91
C ARG A 169 -6.55 25.79 -9.27
N GLY A 170 -5.67 24.93 -9.77
CA GLY A 170 -4.34 25.36 -10.20
C GLY A 170 -3.38 25.73 -9.05
N ARG A 171 -3.77 25.48 -7.79
CA ARG A 171 -2.93 25.77 -6.61
C ARG A 171 -2.26 24.51 -6.08
N THR A 172 -1.10 24.71 -5.46
CA THR A 172 -0.30 23.69 -4.77
C THR A 172 -0.25 23.98 -3.28
N PHE A 173 -0.41 22.97 -2.45
CA PHE A 173 -0.38 23.09 -1.00
C PHE A 173 0.67 22.15 -0.40
N ASP A 174 1.28 22.57 0.70
CA ASP A 174 2.20 21.71 1.46
C ASP A 174 1.40 20.70 2.29
N LEU A 175 0.22 21.09 2.75
CA LEU A 175 -0.73 20.25 3.45
C LEU A 175 -2.18 20.62 3.09
N ALA A 176 -3.00 19.61 2.80
CA ALA A 176 -4.44 19.72 2.70
C ALA A 176 -5.10 18.96 3.86
N LYS A 177 -5.79 19.67 4.76
CA LYS A 177 -6.60 19.08 5.84
C LYS A 177 -8.08 19.12 5.45
N MET A 178 -8.75 17.97 5.49
CA MET A 178 -10.17 17.86 5.17
C MET A 178 -10.90 17.14 6.31
N ASP A 179 -11.70 17.91 7.06
CA ASP A 179 -12.63 17.44 8.10
C ASP A 179 -14.07 17.74 7.68
N LEU A 180 -14.62 16.88 6.82
CA LEU A 180 -15.92 17.12 6.19
C LEU A 180 -17.11 16.69 7.07
N TYR A 181 -16.88 16.44 8.37
CA TYR A 181 -17.95 16.20 9.32
C TYR A 181 -18.69 17.51 9.61
N ALA A 182 -20.01 17.50 9.44
CA ALA A 182 -20.88 18.60 9.84
C ALA A 182 -22.09 18.06 10.61
N PRO A 183 -22.45 18.65 11.77
CA PRO A 183 -23.69 18.32 12.45
C PRO A 183 -24.84 18.63 11.48
N HIS A 184 -25.70 17.66 11.18
CA HIS A 184 -26.81 17.71 10.20
C HIS A 184 -26.49 17.28 8.76
N MET A 185 -25.22 17.14 8.35
CA MET A 185 -24.92 16.52 7.06
C MET A 185 -24.78 15.01 7.17
N ARG A 186 -25.27 14.31 6.14
CA ARG A 186 -25.11 12.87 6.05
C ARG A 186 -23.70 12.55 5.55
N SER A 187 -23.00 11.65 6.22
CA SER A 187 -21.58 11.30 5.99
C SER A 187 -21.27 10.68 4.62
N PHE A 188 -22.27 10.40 3.77
CA PHE A 188 -22.08 9.61 2.55
C PHE A 188 -21.37 10.34 1.40
N ASP A 189 -21.44 11.67 1.33
CA ASP A 189 -20.83 12.43 0.23
C ASP A 189 -19.37 12.81 0.48
N GLN A 190 -18.87 12.67 1.71
CA GLN A 190 -17.51 13.10 2.07
C GLN A 190 -16.43 12.50 1.16
N PRO A 191 -16.43 11.19 0.80
CA PRO A 191 -15.42 10.65 -0.10
C PRO A 191 -15.45 11.27 -1.51
N ASN A 192 -16.64 11.64 -2.00
CA ASN A 192 -16.80 12.26 -3.31
C ASN A 192 -16.26 13.69 -3.32
N VAL A 193 -16.50 14.46 -2.25
CA VAL A 193 -15.97 15.81 -2.08
C VAL A 193 -14.45 15.81 -2.07
N VAL A 194 -13.82 14.93 -1.26
CA VAL A 194 -12.35 14.79 -1.24
C VAL A 194 -11.81 14.50 -2.64
N ARG A 195 -12.46 13.58 -3.37
CA ARG A 195 -12.08 13.25 -4.75
C ARG A 195 -12.16 14.46 -5.68
N GLN A 196 -13.24 15.23 -5.63
CA GLN A 196 -13.43 16.43 -6.48
C GLN A 196 -12.39 17.51 -6.18
N LEU A 197 -12.11 17.79 -4.91
CA LEU A 197 -11.12 18.79 -4.51
C LEU A 197 -9.72 18.40 -4.99
N LEU A 198 -9.31 17.14 -4.80
CA LEU A 198 -8.01 16.63 -5.25
C LEU A 198 -7.89 16.45 -6.77
N GLN A 199 -9.01 16.47 -7.51
CA GLN A 199 -9.00 16.51 -8.97
C GLN A 199 -8.77 17.93 -9.51
N ASN A 200 -9.25 18.96 -8.80
CA ASN A 200 -9.12 20.35 -9.21
C ASN A 200 -7.83 21.01 -8.68
N MET A 201 -7.32 20.56 -7.53
CA MET A 201 -6.04 20.97 -6.97
C MET A 201 -4.87 20.47 -7.83
N THR A 202 -3.80 21.26 -7.94
CA THR A 202 -2.59 20.84 -8.69
C THR A 202 -1.81 19.78 -7.93
N ALA A 203 -1.57 20.03 -6.65
CA ALA A 203 -0.90 19.08 -5.76
C ALA A 203 -1.13 19.46 -4.30
N ALA A 204 -1.19 18.46 -3.42
CA ALA A 204 -0.99 18.63 -1.99
C ALA A 204 0.07 17.66 -1.54
N GLN A 205 1.20 18.13 -1.00
CA GLN A 205 2.28 17.22 -0.60
C GLN A 205 1.84 16.28 0.53
N HIS A 206 1.18 16.81 1.55
CA HIS A 206 0.53 16.03 2.60
C HIS A 206 -0.98 16.15 2.51
N LEU A 207 -1.67 15.05 2.82
CA LEU A 207 -3.12 15.01 2.95
C LEU A 207 -3.49 14.46 4.32
N ALA A 208 -4.22 15.27 5.09
CA ALA A 208 -4.73 14.97 6.42
C ALA A 208 -6.26 14.83 6.35
N LEU A 209 -6.78 13.61 6.47
CA LEU A 209 -8.21 13.33 6.38
C LEU A 209 -8.78 12.99 7.75
N VAL A 210 -9.91 13.61 8.11
CA VAL A 210 -10.75 13.14 9.21
C VAL A 210 -11.90 12.33 8.62
N ILE A 211 -11.90 11.03 8.89
CA ILE A 211 -12.93 10.10 8.42
C ILE A 211 -13.86 9.81 9.59
N ASP A 212 -15.08 10.37 9.55
CA ASP A 212 -16.12 10.04 10.52
C ASP A 212 -17.03 8.94 9.99
N VAL A 213 -16.88 7.74 10.56
CA VAL A 213 -17.78 6.62 10.35
C VAL A 213 -18.80 6.64 11.49
N GLY A 214 -19.86 7.42 11.29
CA GLY A 214 -20.93 7.62 12.26
C GLY A 214 -21.54 6.32 12.81
N SER A 215 -22.29 6.44 13.91
CA SER A 215 -22.82 5.30 14.68
C SER A 215 -24.13 4.69 14.15
N GLU A 216 -24.60 5.09 12.96
CA GLU A 216 -25.89 4.60 12.45
C GLU A 216 -25.76 3.18 11.89
N SER A 217 -26.60 2.26 12.36
CA SER A 217 -26.64 0.85 11.97
C SER A 217 -27.51 0.61 10.73
N SER A 218 -27.18 1.26 9.61
CA SER A 218 -27.92 1.10 8.35
C SER A 218 -27.05 0.57 7.21
N SER A 219 -27.67 0.00 6.18
CA SER A 219 -27.01 -0.39 4.92
C SER A 219 -26.27 0.76 4.24
N LYS A 220 -26.62 2.02 4.56
CA LYS A 220 -25.90 3.21 4.09
C LYS A 220 -24.50 3.29 4.70
N THR A 221 -24.31 2.83 5.93
CA THR A 221 -23.02 2.87 6.64
C THR A 221 -21.98 1.98 5.95
N ALA A 222 -22.37 0.76 5.56
CA ALA A 222 -21.51 -0.11 4.76
C ALA A 222 -21.07 0.58 3.45
N HIS A 223 -22.00 1.25 2.78
CA HIS A 223 -21.69 2.02 1.57
C HIS A 223 -20.69 3.14 1.84
N VAL A 224 -20.91 3.98 2.87
CA VAL A 224 -19.98 5.09 3.20
C VAL A 224 -18.58 4.58 3.49
N ILE A 225 -18.45 3.53 4.30
CA ILE A 225 -17.14 2.97 4.67
C ILE A 225 -16.45 2.38 3.44
N GLY A 226 -17.18 1.60 2.64
CA GLY A 226 -16.63 1.04 1.41
C GLY A 226 -16.21 2.13 0.40
N ARG A 227 -16.92 3.28 0.36
CA ARG A 227 -16.52 4.44 -0.46
C ARG A 227 -15.26 5.12 0.06
N TRP A 228 -15.07 5.20 1.37
CA TRP A 228 -13.78 5.64 1.96
C TRP A 228 -12.65 4.67 1.62
N TYR A 229 -12.87 3.37 1.75
CA TYR A 229 -11.89 2.35 1.36
C TYR A 229 -11.50 2.46 -0.12
N GLN A 230 -12.48 2.58 -1.02
CA GLN A 230 -12.25 2.83 -2.45
C GLN A 230 -11.52 4.15 -2.72
N LEU A 231 -11.82 5.21 -1.97
CA LEU A 231 -11.12 6.48 -2.09
C LEU A 231 -9.64 6.34 -1.71
N LEU A 232 -9.33 5.66 -0.60
CA LEU A 232 -7.94 5.43 -0.18
C LEU A 232 -7.15 4.61 -1.22
N TYR A 233 -7.80 3.61 -1.84
CA TYR A 233 -7.24 2.87 -2.97
C TYR A 233 -6.96 3.77 -4.18
N TRP A 234 -7.94 4.59 -4.57
CA TRP A 234 -7.80 5.56 -5.66
C TRP A 234 -6.70 6.60 -5.38
N LEU A 235 -6.58 7.05 -4.13
CA LEU A 235 -5.52 7.96 -3.71
C LEU A 235 -4.14 7.33 -3.94
N PHE A 236 -3.97 6.06 -3.58
CA PHE A 236 -2.73 5.34 -3.80
C PHE A 236 -2.43 5.09 -5.28
N PHE A 237 -3.31 4.38 -5.99
CA PHE A 237 -3.04 3.94 -7.35
C PHE A 237 -3.16 5.05 -8.40
N SER A 238 -4.11 5.96 -8.26
CA SER A 238 -4.41 6.98 -9.27
C SER A 238 -3.81 8.35 -8.98
N LYS A 239 -3.58 8.68 -7.70
CA LYS A 239 -3.05 10.00 -7.29
C LYS A 239 -1.67 9.96 -6.65
N GLY A 240 -1.13 8.76 -6.42
CA GLY A 240 0.20 8.58 -5.88
C GLY A 240 0.34 8.98 -4.41
N TYR A 241 -0.71 8.87 -3.61
CA TYR A 241 -0.67 9.13 -2.17
C TYR A 241 -0.48 7.84 -1.39
N ALA A 242 0.56 7.77 -0.56
CA ALA A 242 0.81 6.63 0.33
C ALA A 242 0.49 6.97 1.79
N LEU A 243 -0.11 6.03 2.51
CA LEU A 243 -0.40 6.15 3.93
C LEU A 243 0.90 6.16 4.74
N VAL A 244 1.08 7.21 5.54
CA VAL A 244 2.24 7.37 6.43
C VAL A 244 1.90 7.16 7.90
N GLY A 245 0.64 7.35 8.27
CA GLY A 245 0.16 7.12 9.63
C GLY A 245 -1.36 7.27 9.72
N ALA A 246 -1.95 6.53 10.65
CA ALA A 246 -3.35 6.67 11.01
C ALA A 246 -3.53 6.53 12.51
N SER A 247 -4.44 7.33 13.08
CA SER A 247 -4.92 7.16 14.45
C SER A 247 -6.44 7.14 14.46
N SER A 248 -7.03 6.71 15.57
CA SER A 248 -8.48 6.62 15.69
C SER A 248 -8.97 6.98 17.08
N THR A 249 -10.18 7.54 17.16
CA THR A 249 -10.91 7.74 18.40
C THR A 249 -12.27 7.05 18.35
N GLY A 250 -12.72 6.57 19.52
CA GLY A 250 -13.90 5.70 19.63
C GLY A 250 -13.56 4.21 19.47
N LEU A 251 -14.58 3.35 19.41
CA LEU A 251 -14.41 1.91 19.24
C LEU A 251 -14.60 1.50 17.77
N CYS A 252 -13.55 1.68 16.98
CA CYS A 252 -13.53 1.48 15.53
C CYS A 252 -13.65 0.02 15.03
N GLY A 253 -13.94 -0.94 15.92
CA GLY A 253 -14.19 -2.35 15.60
C GLY A 253 -15.64 -2.82 15.88
N PHE A 254 -16.51 -1.94 16.37
CA PHE A 254 -17.87 -2.30 16.82
C PHE A 254 -18.94 -1.53 16.04
N GLU A 255 -20.08 -2.18 15.77
CA GLU A 255 -21.13 -1.63 14.89
C GLU A 255 -21.87 -0.41 15.47
N THR A 256 -21.93 -0.28 16.81
CA THR A 256 -22.84 0.64 17.50
C THR A 256 -22.19 1.91 18.02
N GLN A 257 -20.91 2.16 17.69
CA GLN A 257 -20.17 3.30 18.23
C GLN A 257 -19.65 4.23 17.14
N SER A 258 -19.60 5.52 17.46
CA SER A 258 -18.95 6.51 16.59
C SER A 258 -17.47 6.21 16.53
N CYS A 259 -16.94 6.18 15.31
CA CYS A 259 -15.53 5.97 15.05
C CYS A 259 -15.03 7.09 14.15
N LYS A 260 -13.94 7.73 14.58
CA LYS A 260 -13.23 8.73 13.79
C LYS A 260 -11.82 8.26 13.53
N TYR A 261 -11.39 8.31 12.28
CA TYR A 261 -10.00 8.09 11.88
C TYR A 261 -9.35 9.41 11.49
N TYR A 262 -8.10 9.57 11.89
CA TYR A 262 -7.21 10.67 11.48
C TYR A 262 -6.13 10.07 10.61
N VAL A 263 -6.25 10.27 9.30
CA VAL A 263 -5.45 9.59 8.29
C VAL A 263 -4.47 10.57 7.68
N SER A 264 -3.19 10.20 7.67
CA SER A 264 -2.10 11.01 7.13
C SER A 264 -1.51 10.31 5.91
N LEU A 265 -1.50 11.01 4.78
CA LEU A 265 -1.01 10.51 3.49
C LEU A 265 0.05 11.48 2.94
N LEU A 266 1.03 10.93 2.22
CA LEU A 266 2.09 11.66 1.54
C LEU A 266 2.01 11.42 0.03
N GLN A 267 2.09 12.48 -0.76
CA GLN A 267 2.21 12.40 -2.21
C GLN A 267 3.62 11.93 -2.61
N MET A 268 3.72 10.81 -3.31
CA MET A 268 4.95 10.32 -3.90
C MET A 268 5.35 11.24 -5.06
N GLN A 269 6.46 11.98 -4.92
CA GLN A 269 6.85 12.98 -5.93
C GLN A 269 7.87 12.43 -6.93
N ASN A 270 8.65 11.43 -6.54
CA ASN A 270 9.72 10.90 -7.38
C ASN A 270 9.72 9.36 -7.37
N SER A 271 10.50 8.77 -8.29
CA SER A 271 10.68 7.31 -8.36
C SER A 271 11.36 6.74 -7.12
N GLN A 272 12.15 7.55 -6.38
CA GLN A 272 12.79 7.11 -5.15
C GLN A 272 11.79 6.84 -4.02
N ASP A 273 10.78 7.69 -3.89
CA ASP A 273 9.70 7.56 -2.92
C ASP A 273 8.91 6.28 -3.19
N GLN A 274 8.67 5.96 -4.47
CA GLN A 274 7.97 4.74 -4.87
C GLN A 274 8.68 3.48 -4.36
N PHE A 275 10.02 3.38 -4.38
CA PHE A 275 10.72 2.20 -3.84
C PHE A 275 10.52 1.97 -2.33
N ARG A 276 10.11 3.01 -1.60
CA ARG A 276 9.88 2.95 -0.15
C ARG A 276 8.44 2.62 0.19
N THR A 277 7.64 2.29 -0.82
CA THR A 277 6.19 2.10 -0.68
C THR A 277 5.81 0.64 -0.76
N THR A 278 4.68 0.30 -0.14
CA THR A 278 4.00 -0.97 -0.28
C THR A 278 2.57 -0.72 -0.73
N ALA A 279 2.01 -1.65 -1.51
CA ALA A 279 0.62 -1.55 -1.92
C ALA A 279 -0.32 -1.60 -0.70
N PRO A 280 -1.51 -0.96 -0.77
CA PRO A 280 -2.54 -1.10 0.27
C PRO A 280 -2.96 -2.56 0.44
N THR A 281 -3.33 -2.90 1.67
CA THR A 281 -3.91 -4.21 2.03
C THR A 281 -5.20 -4.48 1.26
N LEU A 282 -5.30 -5.61 0.57
CA LEU A 282 -6.51 -6.02 -0.15
C LEU A 282 -7.44 -6.84 0.75
N GLY A 283 -8.69 -6.40 0.83
CA GLY A 283 -9.68 -7.05 1.69
C GLY A 283 -9.24 -6.98 3.15
N LEU A 284 -9.15 -8.12 3.81
CA LEU A 284 -8.67 -8.26 5.18
C LEU A 284 -7.15 -8.52 5.27
N GLY A 285 -6.44 -8.53 4.12
CA GLY A 285 -5.00 -8.76 4.09
C GLY A 285 -4.58 -10.17 4.46
N SER A 286 -5.50 -11.13 4.40
CA SER A 286 -5.16 -12.53 4.67
C SER A 286 -4.16 -13.06 3.62
N PRO A 287 -3.31 -14.05 3.98
CA PRO A 287 -2.42 -14.70 3.00
C PRO A 287 -3.17 -15.22 1.78
N GLU A 288 -4.40 -15.71 1.97
CA GLU A 288 -5.26 -16.17 0.87
C GLU A 288 -5.64 -15.02 -0.07
N GLU A 289 -6.10 -13.88 0.46
CA GLU A 289 -6.49 -12.72 -0.36
C GLU A 289 -5.31 -12.13 -1.14
N GLU A 290 -4.15 -11.95 -0.50
CA GLU A 290 -2.97 -11.41 -1.16
C GLU A 290 -2.34 -12.42 -2.14
N LEU A 291 -2.47 -13.73 -1.90
CA LEU A 291 -2.13 -14.75 -2.90
C LEU A 291 -3.04 -14.64 -4.11
N HIS A 292 -4.37 -14.56 -3.92
CA HIS A 292 -5.31 -14.41 -5.03
C HIS A 292 -5.07 -13.12 -5.82
N ARG A 293 -4.73 -12.02 -5.16
CA ARG A 293 -4.28 -10.77 -5.79
C ARG A 293 -3.07 -11.01 -6.70
N LEU A 294 -2.04 -11.68 -6.18
CA LEU A 294 -0.83 -12.00 -6.94
C LEU A 294 -1.16 -12.91 -8.13
N LEU A 295 -1.95 -13.97 -7.93
CA LEU A 295 -2.39 -14.87 -8.99
C LEU A 295 -3.13 -14.11 -10.09
N ARG A 296 -4.06 -13.23 -9.69
CA ARG A 296 -4.84 -12.42 -10.61
C ARG A 296 -3.97 -11.46 -11.41
N TYR A 297 -2.97 -10.86 -10.78
CA TYR A 297 -2.03 -9.97 -11.45
C TYR A 297 -1.11 -10.72 -12.43
N VAL A 298 -0.55 -11.87 -12.03
CA VAL A 298 0.45 -12.60 -12.84
C VAL A 298 -0.18 -13.27 -14.07
N GLN A 299 -1.47 -13.61 -14.04
CA GLN A 299 -2.15 -14.29 -15.15
C GLN A 299 -2.32 -13.39 -16.39
N THR A 300 -1.39 -13.50 -17.34
CA THR A 300 -1.44 -12.84 -18.66
C THR A 300 -0.87 -13.75 -19.73
N SER A 301 -1.39 -13.68 -20.96
CA SER A 301 -0.87 -14.42 -22.11
C SER A 301 -1.02 -13.63 -23.41
N ASN A 302 -0.13 -12.65 -23.61
CA ASN A 302 -0.09 -11.74 -24.74
C ASN A 302 1.08 -12.01 -25.71
N CYS A 303 1.84 -13.10 -25.51
CA CYS A 303 2.89 -13.54 -26.42
C CYS A 303 2.96 -15.07 -26.50
N SER A 304 3.47 -15.60 -27.61
CA SER A 304 3.86 -17.01 -27.70
C SER A 304 5.12 -17.23 -26.88
N VAL A 305 5.07 -18.06 -25.83
CA VAL A 305 6.21 -18.30 -24.95
C VAL A 305 6.96 -19.60 -25.27
N VAL A 306 8.27 -19.60 -25.03
CA VAL A 306 9.06 -20.83 -24.93
C VAL A 306 8.99 -21.31 -23.48
N LEU A 307 8.38 -22.47 -23.26
CA LEU A 307 8.30 -23.10 -21.94
C LEU A 307 9.36 -24.19 -21.83
N HIS A 308 10.14 -24.14 -20.74
CA HIS A 308 11.11 -25.17 -20.41
C HIS A 308 11.07 -25.46 -18.89
N PRO A 309 11.14 -26.74 -18.46
CA PRO A 309 11.11 -27.08 -17.02
C PRO A 309 12.22 -26.40 -16.23
N ASN A 310 13.45 -26.40 -16.77
CA ASN A 310 14.66 -25.88 -16.11
C ASN A 310 15.18 -24.57 -16.74
N PHE A 311 14.32 -23.79 -17.39
CA PHE A 311 14.67 -22.46 -17.90
C PHE A 311 13.43 -21.55 -17.88
N PRO A 312 13.54 -20.28 -17.45
CA PRO A 312 12.40 -19.36 -17.37
C PRO A 312 11.65 -19.16 -18.68
N ALA A 313 10.35 -18.94 -18.61
CA ALA A 313 9.55 -18.65 -19.80
C ALA A 313 9.95 -17.28 -20.40
N TYR A 314 10.12 -17.19 -21.72
CA TYR A 314 10.37 -15.92 -22.42
C TYR A 314 9.68 -15.89 -23.79
N CYS A 315 9.41 -14.68 -24.30
CA CYS A 315 8.84 -14.47 -25.63
C CYS A 315 9.98 -14.44 -26.69
N PRO A 316 10.02 -15.36 -27.67
CA PRO A 316 11.13 -15.48 -28.62
C PRO A 316 10.99 -14.58 -29.86
N GLU A 317 9.77 -14.16 -30.21
CA GLU A 317 9.40 -13.55 -31.51
C GLU A 317 10.16 -12.27 -31.86
N SER A 318 10.91 -11.71 -30.92
CA SER A 318 11.51 -10.38 -31.02
C SER A 318 13.01 -10.34 -30.67
N LEU A 319 13.66 -11.49 -30.51
CA LEU A 319 15.12 -11.62 -30.28
C LEU A 319 15.90 -11.68 -31.59
N LYS A 320 16.88 -10.78 -31.74
CA LYS A 320 17.84 -10.78 -32.87
C LYS A 320 18.92 -11.83 -32.64
N GLU A 321 19.55 -12.31 -33.72
CA GLU A 321 20.64 -13.30 -33.64
C GLU A 321 21.85 -12.83 -32.83
N ASN A 322 22.10 -11.52 -32.76
CA ASN A 322 23.20 -10.91 -31.99
C ASN A 322 22.74 -10.26 -30.68
N ALA A 323 21.57 -10.66 -30.16
CA ALA A 323 21.00 -10.13 -28.93
C ALA A 323 21.95 -10.30 -27.75
N ARG A 324 22.09 -9.23 -26.95
CA ARG A 324 22.75 -9.21 -25.65
C ARG A 324 21.82 -9.86 -24.63
N VAL A 325 22.19 -11.05 -24.15
CA VAL A 325 21.34 -11.84 -23.26
C VAL A 325 22.10 -12.13 -21.98
N LEU A 326 21.52 -11.75 -20.85
CA LEU A 326 22.06 -12.04 -19.53
C LEU A 326 21.13 -13.02 -18.81
N LEU A 327 21.64 -14.19 -18.43
CA LEU A 327 20.97 -15.12 -17.54
C LEU A 327 21.62 -15.07 -16.16
N ILE A 328 20.84 -14.82 -15.13
CA ILE A 328 21.23 -14.98 -13.72
C ILE A 328 20.49 -16.19 -13.21
N SER A 329 21.21 -17.25 -12.82
CA SER A 329 20.57 -18.46 -12.31
C SER A 329 21.35 -19.16 -11.22
N TYR A 330 20.64 -19.60 -10.18
CA TYR A 330 21.22 -20.39 -9.08
C TYR A 330 20.81 -21.86 -9.16
N GLN A 331 20.30 -22.30 -10.32
CA GLN A 331 20.00 -23.71 -10.54
C GLN A 331 21.26 -24.50 -10.85
N ALA A 332 21.37 -25.70 -10.27
CA ALA A 332 22.50 -26.60 -10.52
C ALA A 332 22.48 -27.19 -11.95
N LEU A 333 21.29 -27.29 -12.56
CA LEU A 333 21.09 -27.81 -13.91
C LEU A 333 20.36 -26.76 -14.74
N LEU A 334 21.02 -26.27 -15.79
CA LEU A 334 20.50 -25.25 -16.69
C LEU A 334 20.35 -25.83 -18.09
N ASP A 335 19.10 -25.94 -18.54
CA ASP A 335 18.79 -26.40 -19.89
C ASP A 335 18.56 -25.18 -20.80
N VAL A 336 19.68 -24.55 -21.20
CA VAL A 336 19.64 -23.35 -22.03
C VAL A 336 19.07 -23.70 -23.43
N PRO A 337 18.01 -23.01 -23.88
CA PRO A 337 17.47 -23.15 -25.23
C PRO A 337 18.54 -22.92 -26.31
N MET A 338 18.57 -23.77 -27.34
CA MET A 338 19.62 -23.74 -28.38
C MET A 338 19.71 -22.40 -29.14
N ASN A 339 18.61 -21.66 -29.26
CA ASN A 339 18.58 -20.34 -29.88
C ASN A 339 19.36 -19.30 -29.07
N LEU A 340 19.36 -19.40 -27.73
CA LEU A 340 20.14 -18.53 -26.85
C LEU A 340 21.60 -18.99 -26.73
N ALA A 341 21.82 -20.30 -26.64
CA ALA A 341 23.16 -20.88 -26.52
C ALA A 341 24.07 -20.59 -27.74
N LYS A 342 23.49 -20.27 -28.89
CA LYS A 342 24.21 -19.88 -30.12
C LYS A 342 24.52 -18.38 -30.19
N SER A 343 23.94 -17.56 -29.32
CA SER A 343 24.21 -16.11 -29.32
C SER A 343 25.63 -15.84 -28.79
N PRO A 344 26.46 -15.08 -29.52
CA PRO A 344 27.82 -14.76 -29.08
C PRO A 344 27.85 -13.85 -27.85
N ASN A 345 26.76 -13.11 -27.59
CA ASN A 345 26.63 -12.17 -26.48
C ASN A 345 25.72 -12.72 -25.38
N PHE A 346 25.69 -14.05 -25.23
CA PHE A 346 24.99 -14.70 -24.13
C PHE A 346 25.92 -14.93 -22.96
N HIS A 347 25.59 -14.32 -21.82
CA HIS A 347 26.34 -14.42 -20.57
C HIS A 347 25.49 -15.07 -19.50
N ILE A 348 26.10 -15.97 -18.72
CA ILE A 348 25.48 -16.64 -17.59
C ILE A 348 26.22 -16.21 -16.32
N VAL A 349 25.50 -15.67 -15.35
CA VAL A 349 25.98 -15.38 -14.00
C VAL A 349 25.39 -16.41 -13.06
N THR A 350 26.25 -17.18 -12.42
CA THR A 350 25.86 -18.24 -11.50
C THR A 350 26.95 -18.47 -10.46
N PRO A 351 26.63 -18.66 -9.18
CA PRO A 351 27.60 -19.10 -8.20
C PRO A 351 27.93 -20.60 -8.32
N MET A 352 27.20 -21.35 -9.17
CA MET A 352 27.39 -22.78 -9.36
C MET A 352 28.55 -23.06 -10.33
N ASP A 353 29.33 -24.10 -10.06
CA ASP A 353 30.36 -24.58 -11.00
C ASP A 353 29.71 -25.24 -12.21
N VAL A 354 29.39 -24.44 -13.23
CA VAL A 354 28.86 -24.90 -14.51
C VAL A 354 29.97 -24.82 -15.55
N HIS A 355 30.27 -25.96 -16.18
CA HIS A 355 31.24 -26.04 -17.28
C HIS A 355 30.53 -26.30 -18.60
N ASN A 356 29.93 -25.26 -19.17
CA ASN A 356 29.43 -25.26 -20.54
C ASN A 356 30.25 -24.23 -21.32
N GLY A 357 30.61 -24.49 -22.58
CA GLY A 357 31.44 -23.61 -23.43
C GLY A 357 30.79 -22.26 -23.83
N ILE A 358 30.06 -21.65 -22.90
CA ILE A 358 29.34 -20.38 -22.94
C ILE A 358 30.09 -19.40 -22.03
N ASN A 359 29.87 -18.09 -22.18
CA ASN A 359 30.48 -17.09 -21.31
C ASN A 359 29.85 -17.15 -19.90
N ILE A 360 30.50 -17.87 -18.97
CA ILE A 360 30.02 -18.10 -17.61
C ILE A 360 30.84 -17.27 -16.62
N HIS A 361 30.15 -16.65 -15.66
CA HIS A 361 30.71 -15.81 -14.60
C HIS A 361 30.34 -16.39 -13.23
N ASN A 362 31.35 -16.82 -12.48
CA ASN A 362 31.19 -17.59 -11.25
C ASN A 362 31.06 -16.70 -10.01
N TYR A 363 29.93 -16.03 -9.87
CA TYR A 363 29.54 -15.27 -8.68
C TYR A 363 28.01 -15.15 -8.57
N GLY A 364 27.52 -14.84 -7.37
CA GLY A 364 26.12 -14.54 -7.10
C GLY A 364 25.84 -13.03 -7.13
N ILE A 365 24.56 -12.69 -7.18
CA ILE A 365 24.05 -11.34 -6.98
C ILE A 365 23.76 -11.12 -5.49
N GLY A 366 24.24 -10.02 -4.94
CA GLY A 366 24.03 -9.60 -3.55
C GLY A 366 23.81 -8.09 -3.42
N HIS A 367 23.48 -7.65 -2.21
CA HIS A 367 23.29 -6.23 -1.91
C HIS A 367 24.61 -5.45 -1.87
N ASP A 368 24.51 -4.14 -2.08
CA ASP A 368 25.64 -3.22 -1.90
C ASP A 368 26.31 -3.39 -0.53
N GLY A 369 27.64 -3.37 -0.53
CA GLY A 369 28.49 -3.63 0.63
C GLY A 369 28.61 -5.09 1.07
N LYS A 370 27.94 -6.05 0.41
CA LYS A 370 28.09 -7.50 0.69
C LYS A 370 28.82 -8.21 -0.45
N ASN A 371 30.10 -8.49 -0.23
CA ASN A 371 30.95 -9.12 -1.25
C ASN A 371 31.00 -10.66 -1.14
N LEU A 372 30.43 -11.22 -0.08
CA LEU A 372 30.40 -12.66 0.21
C LEU A 372 29.01 -13.07 0.71
N SER A 373 28.60 -14.30 0.42
CA SER A 373 27.41 -14.92 1.02
C SER A 373 27.57 -15.11 2.53
N ILE A 374 26.45 -15.36 3.22
CA ILE A 374 26.44 -15.52 4.69
C ILE A 374 27.32 -16.69 5.14
N ASP A 375 27.40 -17.74 4.33
CA ASP A 375 28.25 -18.91 4.54
C ASP A 375 29.66 -18.76 3.94
N GLU A 376 29.97 -17.57 3.39
CA GLU A 376 31.24 -17.22 2.73
C GLU A 376 31.63 -18.11 1.55
N GLN A 377 30.70 -18.90 1.01
CA GLN A 377 30.97 -19.80 -0.11
C GLN A 377 30.95 -19.10 -1.46
N TRP A 378 30.15 -18.06 -1.61
CA TRP A 378 29.95 -17.38 -2.89
C TRP A 378 30.47 -15.95 -2.83
N LYS A 379 31.20 -15.55 -3.88
CA LYS A 379 31.45 -14.14 -4.15
C LYS A 379 30.15 -13.50 -4.62
N LEU A 380 29.87 -12.31 -4.12
CA LEU A 380 28.69 -11.55 -4.49
C LEU A 380 29.09 -10.24 -5.16
N LYS A 381 28.30 -9.83 -6.15
CA LYS A 381 28.33 -8.50 -6.79
C LYS A 381 26.91 -7.95 -6.86
N THR A 382 26.76 -6.64 -6.97
CA THR A 382 25.42 -6.08 -7.21
C THR A 382 24.96 -6.39 -8.64
N LEU A 383 23.65 -6.28 -8.88
CA LEU A 383 23.12 -6.45 -10.23
C LEU A 383 23.62 -5.34 -11.15
N GLU A 384 23.73 -4.11 -10.63
CA GLU A 384 24.27 -2.96 -11.36
C GLU A 384 25.73 -3.18 -11.78
N GLU A 385 26.61 -3.56 -10.84
CA GLU A 385 28.02 -3.87 -11.12
C GLU A 385 28.16 -4.96 -12.19
N THR A 386 27.33 -6.00 -12.10
CA THR A 386 27.30 -7.11 -13.06
C THR A 386 26.93 -6.63 -14.46
N VAL A 387 25.89 -5.79 -14.57
CA VAL A 387 25.43 -5.27 -15.85
C VAL A 387 26.47 -4.33 -16.46
N ASP A 388 27.09 -3.47 -15.66
CA ASP A 388 28.10 -2.51 -16.12
C ASP A 388 29.39 -3.19 -16.56
N GLU A 389 29.86 -4.21 -15.85
CA GLU A 389 31.07 -4.96 -16.22
C GLU A 389 30.90 -5.71 -17.55
N LEU A 390 29.73 -6.31 -17.77
CA LEU A 390 29.47 -7.16 -18.93
C LEU A 390 29.07 -6.38 -20.18
N TYR A 391 28.34 -5.29 -20.00
CA TYR A 391 27.72 -4.57 -21.11
C TYR A 391 28.11 -3.08 -21.18
N GLY A 392 28.79 -2.51 -20.18
CA GLY A 392 29.08 -1.08 -20.13
C GLY A 392 27.78 -0.29 -20.25
N ASP A 393 27.72 0.76 -21.07
CA ASP A 393 26.48 1.55 -21.29
C ASP A 393 25.45 0.88 -22.23
N SER A 394 25.69 -0.36 -22.64
CA SER A 394 24.87 -1.05 -23.61
C SER A 394 23.59 -1.62 -22.98
N THR A 395 22.43 -1.35 -23.59
CA THR A 395 21.17 -1.99 -23.19
C THR A 395 21.17 -3.50 -23.43
N ILE A 396 20.68 -4.28 -22.48
CA ILE A 396 20.48 -5.73 -22.59
C ILE A 396 19.19 -6.02 -23.38
N ASP A 397 19.24 -6.90 -24.37
CA ASP A 397 18.06 -7.26 -25.16
C ASP A 397 17.12 -8.21 -24.39
N LEU A 398 17.68 -9.08 -23.55
CA LEU A 398 16.90 -9.94 -22.65
C LEU A 398 17.67 -10.19 -21.34
N LEU A 399 17.07 -9.78 -20.23
CA LEU A 399 17.49 -10.14 -18.87
C LEU A 399 16.62 -11.30 -18.37
N VAL A 400 17.25 -12.43 -18.04
CA VAL A 400 16.60 -13.63 -17.52
C VAL A 400 17.07 -13.86 -16.09
N ILE A 401 16.14 -14.04 -15.15
CA ILE A 401 16.43 -14.27 -13.73
C ILE A 401 15.71 -15.54 -13.29
N ASP A 402 16.48 -16.47 -12.73
CA ASP A 402 16.01 -17.76 -12.23
C ASP A 402 16.69 -18.09 -10.91
N MET A 403 16.15 -17.55 -9.82
CA MET A 403 16.70 -17.81 -8.49
C MET A 403 15.79 -18.77 -7.72
N ASN A 404 16.36 -19.44 -6.72
CA ASN A 404 15.66 -20.40 -5.87
C ASN A 404 15.20 -19.75 -4.54
N GLY A 405 14.88 -18.45 -4.55
CA GLY A 405 14.46 -17.67 -3.39
C GLY A 405 15.21 -16.34 -3.25
N GLY A 406 14.60 -15.40 -2.52
CA GLY A 406 15.16 -14.07 -2.27
C GLY A 406 15.01 -13.08 -3.43
N GLU A 407 14.27 -13.40 -4.49
CA GLU A 407 14.10 -12.54 -5.68
C GLU A 407 13.53 -11.17 -5.33
N PHE A 408 12.64 -11.11 -4.34
CA PHE A 408 12.07 -9.87 -3.82
C PHE A 408 13.16 -8.84 -3.44
N SER A 409 14.31 -9.32 -2.99
CA SER A 409 15.44 -8.47 -2.59
C SER A 409 16.16 -7.82 -3.78
N LEU A 410 16.03 -8.36 -5.00
CA LEU A 410 16.59 -7.77 -6.22
C LEU A 410 15.69 -6.75 -6.89
N PHE A 411 14.39 -6.74 -6.59
CA PHE A 411 13.46 -5.83 -7.26
C PHE A 411 13.85 -4.34 -7.17
N PRO A 412 14.36 -3.82 -6.04
CA PRO A 412 14.83 -2.45 -5.98
C PRO A 412 15.88 -2.13 -7.06
N GLU A 413 16.90 -2.98 -7.23
CA GLU A 413 17.93 -2.82 -8.27
C GLU A 413 17.35 -3.05 -9.68
N LEU A 414 16.47 -4.04 -9.86
CA LEU A 414 15.81 -4.31 -11.14
C LEU A 414 14.98 -3.13 -11.63
N ILE A 415 14.20 -2.52 -10.75
CA ILE A 415 13.36 -1.37 -11.08
C ILE A 415 14.24 -0.13 -11.33
N GLN A 416 15.37 0.04 -10.63
CA GLN A 416 16.35 1.09 -10.97
C GLN A 416 16.88 0.91 -12.39
N LEU A 417 17.32 -0.30 -12.75
CA LEU A 417 17.78 -0.63 -14.11
C LEU A 417 16.66 -0.46 -15.16
N ALA A 418 15.41 -0.76 -14.80
CA ALA A 418 14.23 -0.54 -15.65
C ALA A 418 14.00 0.96 -15.94
N ASN A 419 14.08 1.80 -14.91
CA ASN A 419 13.90 3.26 -15.00
C ASN A 419 14.92 3.90 -15.94
N VAL A 420 16.18 3.47 -15.88
CA VAL A 420 17.25 3.93 -16.80
C VAL A 420 17.36 3.11 -18.09
N SER A 421 16.38 2.23 -18.38
CA SER A 421 16.25 1.52 -19.66
C SER A 421 17.43 0.59 -19.99
N ARG A 422 18.01 -0.04 -18.96
CA ARG A 422 19.20 -0.91 -19.09
C ARG A 422 18.90 -2.28 -19.69
N PHE A 423 17.62 -2.66 -19.81
CA PHE A 423 17.18 -3.83 -20.54
C PHE A 423 15.90 -3.55 -21.33
N THR A 424 15.65 -4.26 -22.44
CA THR A 424 14.39 -4.13 -23.19
C THR A 424 13.35 -5.17 -22.78
N ARG A 425 13.80 -6.34 -22.31
CA ARG A 425 12.94 -7.44 -21.84
C ARG A 425 13.45 -8.02 -20.55
N LEU A 426 12.51 -8.42 -19.70
CA LEU A 426 12.77 -9.10 -18.44
C LEU A 426 11.94 -10.38 -18.39
N SER A 427 12.61 -11.49 -18.12
CA SER A 427 12.02 -12.79 -17.85
C SER A 427 12.40 -13.20 -16.44
N LEU A 428 11.43 -13.34 -15.54
CA LEU A 428 11.69 -13.68 -14.15
C LEU A 428 10.94 -14.95 -13.76
N ARG A 429 11.70 -15.92 -13.27
CA ARG A 429 11.20 -17.09 -12.57
C ARG A 429 11.53 -16.93 -11.09
N GLY A 430 10.51 -17.01 -10.26
CA GLY A 430 10.67 -16.89 -8.81
C GLY A 430 9.88 -17.92 -8.04
N HIS A 431 10.14 -17.97 -6.73
CA HIS A 431 9.46 -18.85 -5.79
C HIS A 431 8.53 -18.07 -4.86
N ILE A 432 7.32 -18.59 -4.69
CA ILE A 432 6.27 -18.08 -3.82
C ILE A 432 6.41 -18.78 -2.46
N TRP A 433 6.86 -18.03 -1.45
CA TRP A 433 6.96 -18.50 -0.07
C TRP A 433 5.62 -18.23 0.63
N SER A 434 4.91 -19.29 0.99
CA SER A 434 3.47 -19.21 1.30
C SER A 434 3.11 -18.70 2.69
N GLU A 435 4.09 -18.36 3.54
CA GLU A 435 3.85 -18.21 4.98
C GLU A 435 3.60 -16.76 5.42
N GLU A 436 3.82 -15.74 4.56
CA GLU A 436 3.67 -14.33 4.95
C GLU A 436 2.90 -13.53 3.88
N ASN A 437 1.75 -12.99 4.26
CA ASN A 437 0.91 -12.10 3.44
C ASN A 437 1.66 -10.86 2.93
N GLU A 438 2.57 -10.32 3.74
CA GLU A 438 3.40 -9.18 3.35
C GLU A 438 4.25 -9.49 2.11
N ASN A 439 4.77 -10.71 1.98
CA ASN A 439 5.61 -11.11 0.85
C ASN A 439 4.84 -11.11 -0.46
N PHE A 440 3.58 -11.57 -0.48
CA PHE A 440 2.74 -11.51 -1.68
C PHE A 440 2.45 -10.08 -2.10
N ARG A 441 2.14 -9.22 -1.12
CA ARG A 441 1.84 -7.80 -1.35
C ARG A 441 3.07 -7.04 -1.85
N HIS A 442 4.24 -7.30 -1.26
CA HIS A 442 5.52 -6.78 -1.72
C HIS A 442 5.84 -7.24 -3.14
N LEU A 443 5.68 -8.54 -3.43
CA LEU A 443 5.96 -9.08 -4.75
C LEU A 443 5.03 -8.49 -5.83
N TYR A 444 3.73 -8.45 -5.55
CA TYR A 444 2.74 -7.79 -6.40
C TYR A 444 3.13 -6.33 -6.68
N TRP A 445 3.50 -5.60 -5.63
CA TRP A 445 3.83 -4.18 -5.77
C TRP A 445 5.11 -3.96 -6.58
N SER A 446 6.16 -4.70 -6.29
CA SER A 446 7.42 -4.62 -7.04
C SER A 446 7.24 -4.96 -8.52
N MET A 447 6.40 -5.95 -8.81
CA MET A 447 6.00 -6.27 -10.19
C MET A 447 5.27 -5.11 -10.86
N ARG A 448 4.29 -4.51 -10.18
CA ARG A 448 3.56 -3.35 -10.70
C ARG A 448 4.48 -2.15 -10.94
N GLN A 449 5.50 -1.96 -10.11
CA GLN A 449 6.49 -0.88 -10.28
C GLN A 449 7.31 -1.04 -11.57
N ILE A 450 7.64 -2.27 -11.99
CA ILE A 450 8.28 -2.50 -13.29
C ILE A 450 7.41 -1.97 -14.44
N GLU A 451 6.09 -2.11 -14.35
CA GLU A 451 5.17 -1.56 -15.36
C GLU A 451 5.16 -0.04 -15.36
N THR A 452 5.21 0.58 -14.17
CA THR A 452 5.31 2.04 -14.05
C THR A 452 6.61 2.60 -14.65
N SER A 453 7.67 1.77 -14.75
CA SER A 453 8.92 2.09 -15.45
C SER A 453 8.82 1.99 -16.99
N GLY A 454 7.62 1.79 -17.56
CA GLY A 454 7.38 1.75 -19.01
C GLY A 454 7.39 0.35 -19.63
N TYR A 455 7.33 -0.70 -18.82
CA TYR A 455 7.25 -2.07 -19.29
C TYR A 455 5.80 -2.55 -19.34
N SER A 456 5.52 -3.46 -20.27
CA SER A 456 4.23 -4.12 -20.40
C SER A 456 4.37 -5.59 -20.04
N HIS A 457 3.49 -6.09 -19.17
CA HIS A 457 3.38 -7.52 -18.87
C HIS A 457 2.87 -8.28 -20.10
N LYS A 458 3.71 -9.19 -20.61
CA LYS A 458 3.42 -9.98 -21.82
C LYS A 458 2.98 -11.39 -21.51
N TYR A 459 3.49 -11.98 -20.45
CA TYR A 459 3.15 -13.33 -20.05
C TYR A 459 3.31 -13.48 -18.55
N GLY A 460 2.44 -14.24 -17.92
CA GLY A 460 2.75 -14.81 -16.62
C GLY A 460 1.90 -16.03 -16.30
N SER A 461 2.50 -16.94 -15.55
CA SER A 461 1.89 -18.18 -15.11
C SER A 461 2.35 -18.50 -13.70
N VAL A 462 1.44 -19.05 -12.90
CA VAL A 462 1.76 -19.51 -11.55
C VAL A 462 1.53 -21.01 -11.48
N SER A 463 2.55 -21.74 -11.05
CA SER A 463 2.53 -23.18 -10.78
C SER A 463 3.23 -23.39 -9.44
N LEU A 464 2.47 -23.24 -8.34
CA LEU A 464 3.02 -23.22 -6.98
C LEU A 464 4.00 -24.40 -6.74
N PRO A 465 5.16 -24.12 -6.10
CA PRO A 465 5.56 -22.85 -5.49
C PRO A 465 6.22 -21.86 -6.47
N ARG A 466 6.14 -22.06 -7.79
CA ARG A 466 6.84 -21.21 -8.78
C ARG A 466 5.90 -20.27 -9.52
N TYR A 467 6.46 -19.18 -10.01
CA TYR A 467 5.85 -18.36 -11.04
C TYR A 467 6.87 -17.99 -12.12
N ASP A 468 6.38 -17.76 -13.32
CA ASP A 468 7.12 -17.20 -14.44
C ASP A 468 6.40 -15.91 -14.86
N ILE A 469 7.15 -14.84 -15.11
CA ILE A 469 6.62 -13.57 -15.61
C ILE A 469 7.56 -12.94 -16.64
N VAL A 470 6.98 -12.35 -17.68
CA VAL A 470 7.71 -11.71 -18.77
C VAL A 470 7.20 -10.30 -18.99
N TYR A 471 8.14 -9.35 -19.02
CA TYR A 471 7.93 -7.96 -19.32
C TYR A 471 8.68 -7.55 -20.58
N GLU A 472 8.08 -6.66 -21.36
CA GLU A 472 8.72 -6.03 -22.52
C GLU A 472 8.41 -4.53 -22.54
N ARG A 473 9.45 -3.73 -22.76
CA ARG A 473 9.33 -2.28 -22.81
C ARG A 473 8.51 -1.85 -24.03
N SER A 474 7.52 -1.00 -23.82
CA SER A 474 6.80 -0.38 -24.93
C SER A 474 7.69 0.69 -25.57
N HIS A 475 7.89 0.59 -26.89
CA HIS A 475 8.72 1.55 -27.65
C HIS A 475 8.10 2.93 -27.75
#